data_AF-A0A959Y8F8-F1
#
_entry.id   AF-A0A959Y8F8-F1
#
_cell.length_a   1.000
_cell.length_b   1.000
_cell.length_c   1.000
_cell.angle_alpha   90.00
_cell.angle_beta   90.00
_cell.angle_gamma   90.00
#
_symmetry.space_group_name_H-M   'P 1'
#
loop_
_entity.id
_entity.type
_entity.pdbx_description
1 polymer ?
#
loop_
_entity_poly.entity_id
_entity_poly.type
_entity_poly.pdbx_seq_one_letter_code
_entity_poly.pdbx_strand_id
1 'polypeptide(L)'
;ARRIPWRLLARYRDDDLRLEALLLGQAGLLGDTFQEELPRRWQAEHEHLARLHGLEPMPKATWKFARMRPLNLPTVRLAQYAALVRRSEGSLVRLLNEEGTDRLEQQLKVLPSAYWLDHHVPGRRSVPSPKPLGSQSAQRLIVNALVPAAFELGRSQGREALCDRALGWLEQLPAERNGELERWTSLG
;
A
#
# COMPACT_ATOMS: atom_id res chain seq x y z
N ALA A 1 -2.32 11.22 4.44
CA ALA A 1 -1.96 12.16 3.36
C ALA A 1 -1.03 13.32 3.77
N ARG A 2 -0.51 13.41 5.01
CA ARG A 2 0.22 14.61 5.48
C ARG A 2 1.75 14.65 5.25
N ARG A 3 2.40 13.54 4.85
CA ARG A 3 3.88 13.45 4.82
C ARG A 3 4.52 13.16 3.46
N ILE A 4 3.74 12.70 2.48
CA ILE A 4 4.14 12.57 1.08
C ILE A 4 2.98 13.08 0.21
N PRO A 5 3.15 14.16 -0.56
CA PRO A 5 2.16 14.59 -1.53
C PRO A 5 1.98 13.54 -2.63
N TRP A 6 0.74 13.23 -3.03
CA TRP A 6 0.46 12.30 -4.12
C TRP A 6 1.21 12.64 -5.41
N ARG A 7 1.29 13.94 -5.74
CA ARG A 7 2.02 14.44 -6.92
C ARG A 7 3.48 14.01 -6.94
N LEU A 8 4.09 13.83 -5.76
CA LEU A 8 5.47 13.39 -5.64
C LEU A 8 5.61 11.89 -5.98
N LEU A 9 4.69 11.05 -5.49
CA LEU A 9 4.62 9.64 -5.86
C LEU A 9 4.38 9.48 -7.37
N ALA A 10 3.45 10.27 -7.92
CA ALA A 10 3.17 10.26 -9.36
C ALA A 10 4.37 10.74 -10.20
N ARG A 11 5.22 11.64 -9.68
CA ARG A 11 6.44 12.12 -10.36
C ARG A 11 7.51 11.03 -10.48
N TYR A 12 7.64 10.17 -9.48
CA TYR A 12 8.68 9.12 -9.43
C TYR A 12 8.14 7.72 -9.70
N ARG A 13 6.91 7.60 -10.21
CA ARG A 13 6.21 6.32 -10.42
C ARG A 13 6.94 5.32 -11.33
N ASP A 14 7.77 5.83 -12.24
CA ASP A 14 8.47 5.03 -13.26
C ASP A 14 9.89 4.64 -12.81
N ASP A 15 10.29 5.02 -11.59
CA ASP A 15 11.60 4.72 -10.99
C ASP A 15 11.39 3.98 -9.67
N ASP A 16 11.49 2.64 -9.72
CA ASP A 16 11.28 1.76 -8.57
C ASP A 16 12.22 2.10 -7.41
N LEU A 17 13.47 2.48 -7.70
CA LEU A 17 14.45 2.84 -6.66
C LEU A 17 13.98 4.07 -5.91
N ARG A 18 13.62 5.14 -6.63
CA ARG A 18 13.17 6.40 -6.03
C ARG A 18 11.84 6.25 -5.31
N LEU A 19 10.91 5.50 -5.88
CA LEU A 19 9.58 5.30 -5.31
C LEU A 19 9.67 4.52 -3.99
N GLU A 20 10.43 3.43 -3.96
CA GLU A 20 10.65 2.65 -2.74
C GLU A 20 11.48 3.42 -1.72
N ALA A 21 12.53 4.14 -2.13
CA ALA A 21 13.30 5.03 -1.24
C ALA A 21 12.42 6.08 -0.57
N LEU A 22 11.57 6.75 -1.36
CA LEU A 22 10.66 7.78 -0.85
C LEU A 22 9.68 7.22 0.18
N LEU A 23 9.06 6.07 -0.12
CA LEU A 23 8.07 5.44 0.75
C LEU A 23 8.68 4.87 2.04
N LEU A 24 9.76 4.09 1.92
CA LEU A 24 10.41 3.44 3.06
C LEU A 24 11.13 4.47 3.93
N GLY A 25 11.81 5.43 3.31
CA GLY A 25 12.55 6.48 4.01
C GLY A 25 11.61 7.41 4.78
N GLN A 26 10.51 7.85 4.16
CA GLN A 26 9.52 8.66 4.89
C GLN A 26 8.78 7.90 5.98
N ALA A 27 8.71 6.57 5.87
CA ALA A 27 8.22 5.71 6.93
C ALA A 27 9.24 5.52 8.08
N GLY A 28 10.46 6.05 7.97
CA GLY A 28 11.54 5.87 8.95
C GLY A 28 12.13 4.46 8.94
N LEU A 29 11.91 3.69 7.87
CA LEU A 29 12.31 2.27 7.78
C LEU A 29 13.70 2.06 7.18
N LEU A 30 14.39 3.16 6.84
CA LEU A 30 15.75 3.16 6.32
C LEU A 30 16.78 3.73 7.32
N GLY A 31 16.45 3.79 8.62
CA GLY A 31 17.35 4.36 9.63
C GLY A 31 18.44 3.43 10.17
N ASP A 32 18.47 2.16 9.75
CA ASP A 32 19.42 1.17 10.22
C ASP A 32 20.72 1.17 9.39
N THR A 33 21.82 0.62 9.91
CA THR A 33 23.04 0.41 9.10
C THR A 33 22.89 -0.82 8.22
N PHE A 34 22.95 -0.64 6.90
CA PHE A 34 22.81 -1.74 5.95
C PHE A 34 24.14 -2.16 5.33
N GLN A 35 24.33 -3.47 5.16
CA GLN A 35 25.48 -4.05 4.45
C GLN A 35 25.18 -4.31 2.97
N GLU A 36 23.91 -4.56 2.62
CA GLU A 36 23.48 -4.77 1.24
C GLU A 36 23.52 -3.46 0.45
N GLU A 37 23.73 -3.56 -0.87
CA GLU A 37 23.81 -2.39 -1.74
C GLU A 37 22.48 -1.65 -1.88
N LEU A 38 21.39 -2.37 -2.14
CA LEU A 38 20.11 -1.73 -2.46
C LEU A 38 19.54 -0.89 -1.30
N PRO A 39 19.50 -1.37 -0.03
CA PRO A 39 19.08 -0.53 1.08
C PRO A 39 19.96 0.71 1.30
N ARG A 40 21.27 0.61 1.05
CA ARG A 40 22.18 1.78 1.08
C ARG A 40 21.86 2.79 -0.02
N ARG A 41 21.50 2.31 -1.21
CA ARG A 41 21.04 3.18 -2.30
C ARG A 41 19.71 3.83 -1.97
N TRP A 42 18.76 3.12 -1.36
CA TRP A 42 17.52 3.73 -0.88
C TRP A 42 17.75 4.80 0.18
N GLN A 43 18.70 4.59 1.11
CA GLN A 43 19.08 5.62 2.09
C GLN A 43 19.57 6.89 1.40
N ALA A 44 20.60 6.77 0.54
CA ALA A 44 21.18 7.90 -0.16
C ALA A 44 20.14 8.64 -1.03
N GLU A 45 19.27 7.89 -1.73
CA GLU A 45 18.24 8.47 -2.57
C GLU A 45 17.14 9.15 -1.73
N HIS A 46 16.73 8.55 -0.61
CA HIS A 46 15.78 9.20 0.30
C HIS A 46 16.35 10.48 0.91
N GLU A 47 17.60 10.49 1.35
CA GLU A 47 18.27 11.69 1.87
C GLU A 47 18.34 12.81 0.82
N HIS A 48 18.58 12.45 -0.44
CA HIS A 48 18.55 13.40 -1.55
C HIS A 48 17.12 13.95 -1.77
N LEU A 49 16.13 13.07 -1.92
CA LEU A 49 14.73 13.45 -2.16
C LEU A 49 14.12 14.23 -0.98
N ALA A 50 14.47 13.87 0.26
CA ALA A 50 14.00 14.55 1.45
C ALA A 50 14.52 15.99 1.51
N ARG A 51 15.80 16.22 1.19
CA ARG A 51 16.34 17.58 1.05
C ARG A 51 15.72 18.34 -0.11
N LEU A 52 15.56 17.69 -1.25
CA LEU A 52 15.02 18.31 -2.47
C LEU A 52 13.57 18.80 -2.29
N HIS A 53 12.76 18.04 -1.55
CA HIS A 53 11.32 18.31 -1.39
C HIS A 53 10.91 18.76 0.02
N GLY A 54 11.88 19.04 0.91
CA GLY A 54 11.62 19.47 2.29
C GLY A 54 10.82 18.46 3.11
N LEU A 55 11.14 17.17 2.97
CA LEU A 55 10.41 16.09 3.61
C LEU A 55 11.02 15.70 4.96
N GLU A 56 10.15 15.46 5.93
CA GLU A 56 10.55 14.96 7.25
C GLU A 56 10.08 13.52 7.46
N PRO A 57 11.00 12.56 7.67
CA PRO A 57 10.63 11.17 7.92
C PRO A 57 9.89 11.04 9.25
N MET A 58 8.99 10.07 9.33
CA MET A 58 8.34 9.75 10.60
C MET A 58 9.24 8.90 11.49
N PRO A 59 9.08 8.96 12.83
CA PRO A 59 9.81 8.08 13.74
C PRO A 59 9.49 6.60 13.47
N LYS A 60 10.52 5.75 13.35
CA LYS A 60 10.37 4.29 13.18
C LYS A 60 9.48 3.67 14.27
N ALA A 61 9.55 4.20 15.49
CA ALA A 61 8.80 3.74 16.65
C ALA A 61 7.26 3.85 16.49
N THR A 62 6.77 4.63 15.52
CA THR A 62 5.33 4.68 15.21
C THR A 62 4.82 3.33 14.67
N TRP A 63 5.69 2.50 14.09
CA TRP A 63 5.33 1.18 13.61
C TRP A 63 5.42 0.11 14.71
N LYS A 64 4.32 -0.63 14.92
CA LYS A 64 4.26 -1.73 15.89
C LYS A 64 4.56 -3.08 15.25
N PHE A 65 5.83 -3.38 14.99
CA PHE A 65 6.25 -4.63 14.33
C PHE A 65 5.90 -5.92 15.09
N ALA A 66 5.75 -5.85 16.42
CA ALA A 66 5.53 -7.03 17.26
C ALA A 66 4.25 -7.79 16.86
N ARG A 67 4.36 -9.13 16.77
CA ARG A 67 3.25 -10.08 16.50
C ARG A 67 2.58 -9.94 15.12
N MET A 68 3.17 -9.18 14.18
CA MET A 68 2.68 -9.13 12.81
C MET A 68 3.11 -10.37 12.00
N ARG A 69 2.21 -10.85 11.13
CA ARG A 69 2.58 -11.83 10.09
C ARG A 69 3.53 -11.17 9.07
N PRO A 70 4.53 -11.87 8.51
CA PRO A 70 5.53 -11.26 7.64
C PRO A 70 4.97 -10.50 6.43
N LEU A 71 3.92 -11.02 5.79
CA LEU A 71 3.25 -10.34 4.65
C LEU A 71 2.48 -9.07 5.05
N ASN A 72 2.22 -8.88 6.35
CA ASN A 72 1.54 -7.70 6.88
C ASN A 72 2.51 -6.63 7.39
N LEU A 73 3.82 -6.85 7.30
CA LEU A 73 4.81 -5.91 7.77
C LEU A 73 4.74 -4.58 6.99
N PRO A 74 4.96 -3.43 7.65
CA PRO A 74 4.93 -2.12 6.99
C PRO A 74 5.85 -2.02 5.77
N THR A 75 7.04 -2.62 5.84
CA THR A 75 8.00 -2.72 4.74
C THR A 75 7.40 -3.38 3.51
N VAL A 76 6.79 -4.56 3.67
CA VAL A 76 6.13 -5.30 2.59
C VAL A 76 4.91 -4.54 2.06
N ARG A 77 4.12 -3.92 2.95
CA ARG A 77 2.94 -3.13 2.54
C ARG A 77 3.32 -1.90 1.74
N LEU A 78 4.40 -1.21 2.10
CA LEU A 78 4.91 -0.07 1.35
C LEU A 78 5.48 -0.48 0.00
N ALA A 79 6.14 -1.64 -0.08
CA ALA A 79 6.62 -2.20 -1.35
C ALA A 79 5.46 -2.60 -2.29
N GLN A 80 4.40 -3.20 -1.75
CA GLN A 80 3.16 -3.46 -2.48
C GLN A 80 2.52 -2.16 -2.96
N TYR A 81 2.51 -1.12 -2.12
CA TYR A 81 1.98 0.18 -2.49
C TYR A 81 2.81 0.85 -3.59
N ALA A 82 4.15 0.76 -3.56
CA ALA A 82 5.02 1.23 -4.64
C ALA A 82 4.65 0.57 -5.97
N ALA A 83 4.50 -0.76 -5.98
CA ALA A 83 4.07 -1.50 -7.16
C ALA A 83 2.67 -1.08 -7.65
N LEU A 84 1.73 -0.76 -6.74
CA LEU A 84 0.41 -0.25 -7.10
C LEU A 84 0.47 1.15 -7.73
N VAL A 85 1.28 2.05 -7.19
CA VAL A 85 1.47 3.40 -7.75
C VAL A 85 2.05 3.33 -9.16
N ARG A 86 3.06 2.48 -9.37
CA ARG A 86 3.64 2.23 -10.70
C ARG A 86 2.61 1.66 -11.67
N ARG A 87 1.91 0.59 -11.29
CA ARG A 87 0.88 -0.05 -12.12
C ARG A 87 -0.26 0.89 -12.49
N SER A 88 -0.63 1.79 -11.58
CA SER A 88 -1.70 2.75 -11.79
C SER A 88 -1.29 3.98 -12.60
N GLU A 89 -0.05 4.03 -13.12
CA GLU A 89 0.48 5.16 -13.89
C GLU A 89 0.36 6.50 -13.13
N GLY A 90 0.41 6.45 -11.79
CA GLY A 90 0.24 7.64 -10.94
C GLY A 90 -1.20 8.17 -10.85
N SER A 91 -2.22 7.35 -11.17
CA SER A 91 -3.63 7.68 -10.99
C SER A 91 -4.46 6.52 -10.46
N LEU A 92 -4.95 6.65 -9.22
CA LEU A 92 -5.88 5.69 -8.62
C LEU A 92 -7.33 5.88 -9.09
N VAL A 93 -7.59 6.87 -9.95
CA VAL A 93 -8.95 7.17 -10.45
C VAL A 93 -9.52 6.00 -11.25
N ARG A 94 -8.68 5.22 -11.96
CA ARG A 94 -9.14 4.01 -12.66
C ARG A 94 -9.79 3.02 -11.70
N LEU A 95 -9.19 2.78 -10.54
CA LEU A 95 -9.77 1.91 -9.50
C LEU A 95 -11.14 2.43 -9.07
N LEU A 96 -11.32 3.75 -8.92
CA LEU A 96 -12.58 4.31 -8.48
C LEU A 96 -13.74 4.13 -9.49
N ASN A 97 -13.43 3.79 -10.74
CA ASN A 97 -14.43 3.64 -11.80
C ASN A 97 -14.72 2.19 -12.18
N GLU A 98 -14.13 1.21 -11.50
CA GLU A 98 -14.39 -0.21 -11.78
C GLU A 98 -15.79 -0.64 -11.35
N GLU A 99 -16.48 -1.42 -12.19
CA GLU A 99 -17.87 -1.82 -11.91
C GLU A 99 -17.98 -2.97 -10.90
N GLY A 100 -16.96 -3.82 -10.82
CA GLY A 100 -17.01 -5.06 -10.03
C GLY A 100 -15.80 -5.24 -9.12
N THR A 101 -16.04 -5.84 -7.96
CA THR A 101 -15.02 -6.11 -6.94
C THR A 101 -13.95 -7.10 -7.42
N ASP A 102 -14.30 -8.02 -8.32
CA ASP A 102 -13.34 -8.96 -8.93
C ASP A 102 -12.23 -8.24 -9.70
N ARG A 103 -12.60 -7.24 -10.53
CA ARG A 103 -11.63 -6.44 -11.28
C ARG A 103 -10.79 -5.57 -10.36
N LEU A 104 -11.40 -5.00 -9.32
CA LEU A 104 -10.68 -4.26 -8.27
C LEU A 104 -9.63 -5.15 -7.60
N GLU A 105 -10.00 -6.35 -7.17
CA GLU A 105 -9.07 -7.30 -6.56
C GLU A 105 -7.92 -7.64 -7.51
N GLN A 106 -8.20 -7.89 -8.79
CA GLN A 106 -7.18 -8.15 -9.80
C GLN A 106 -6.22 -6.96 -10.00
N GLN A 107 -6.72 -5.72 -9.92
CA GLN A 107 -5.90 -4.52 -10.01
C GLN A 107 -5.05 -4.28 -8.76
N LEU A 108 -5.55 -4.67 -7.59
CA LEU A 108 -4.84 -4.58 -6.33
C LEU A 108 -3.80 -5.70 -6.14
N LYS A 109 -3.93 -6.83 -6.85
CA LYS A 109 -2.97 -7.94 -6.87
C LYS A 109 -1.68 -7.54 -7.62
N VAL A 110 -0.84 -6.74 -6.97
CA VAL A 110 0.47 -6.31 -7.47
C VAL A 110 1.60 -7.07 -6.78
N LEU A 111 2.68 -7.28 -7.54
CA LEU A 111 3.94 -7.84 -7.03
C LEU A 111 4.94 -6.71 -6.79
N PRO A 112 5.53 -6.64 -5.59
CA PRO A 112 6.67 -5.76 -5.30
C PRO A 112 7.90 -6.05 -6.20
N SER A 113 8.92 -5.19 -6.14
CA SER A 113 10.18 -5.40 -6.85
C SER A 113 10.89 -6.69 -6.43
N ALA A 114 11.82 -7.17 -7.27
CA ALA A 114 12.49 -8.45 -7.10
C ALA A 114 13.21 -8.61 -5.75
N TYR A 115 13.69 -7.50 -5.16
CA TYR A 115 14.32 -7.50 -3.83
C TYR A 115 13.42 -8.13 -2.76
N TRP A 116 12.13 -7.87 -2.85
CA TRP A 116 11.16 -8.38 -1.88
C TRP A 116 10.84 -9.85 -2.08
N LEU A 117 11.36 -10.54 -3.10
CA LEU A 117 11.15 -11.99 -3.24
C LEU A 117 11.73 -12.74 -2.04
N ASP A 118 12.93 -12.37 -1.60
CA ASP A 118 13.64 -13.00 -0.47
C ASP A 118 13.80 -12.05 0.73
N HIS A 119 13.15 -10.88 0.76
CA HIS A 119 13.18 -9.96 1.89
C HIS A 119 11.79 -9.63 2.44
N HIS A 120 11.69 -9.60 3.77
CA HIS A 120 10.55 -9.00 4.48
C HIS A 120 10.91 -7.64 5.10
N VAL A 121 12.19 -7.45 5.43
CA VAL A 121 12.74 -6.22 6.03
C VAL A 121 14.04 -5.92 5.27
N PRO A 122 14.34 -4.64 4.96
CA PRO A 122 15.59 -4.27 4.31
C PRO A 122 16.82 -4.83 5.06
N GLY A 123 17.77 -5.39 4.31
CA GLY A 123 19.01 -5.98 4.82
C GLY A 123 18.85 -7.31 5.54
N ARG A 124 17.66 -7.93 5.54
CA ARG A 124 17.41 -9.23 6.15
C ARG A 124 16.76 -10.20 5.17
N ARG A 125 17.58 -11.12 4.66
CA ARG A 125 17.14 -12.24 3.83
C ARG A 125 16.20 -13.18 4.57
N SER A 126 15.35 -13.83 3.80
CA SER A 126 14.33 -14.78 4.21
C SER A 126 14.14 -15.83 3.11
N VAL A 127 13.38 -16.88 3.39
CA VAL A 127 13.06 -17.88 2.36
C VAL A 127 12.32 -17.20 1.21
N PRO A 128 12.74 -17.40 -0.06
CA PRO A 128 12.08 -16.82 -1.21
C PRO A 128 10.59 -17.16 -1.24
N SER A 129 9.75 -16.14 -1.37
CA SER A 129 8.30 -16.28 -1.47
C SER A 129 7.71 -15.04 -2.11
N PRO A 130 6.86 -15.16 -3.15
CA PRO A 130 6.21 -14.01 -3.76
C PRO A 130 5.31 -13.31 -2.73
N LYS A 131 5.25 -11.98 -2.81
CA LYS A 131 4.53 -11.15 -1.83
C LYS A 131 3.38 -10.35 -2.48
N PRO A 132 2.46 -10.98 -3.23
CA PRO A 132 1.33 -10.26 -3.79
C PRO A 132 0.41 -9.76 -2.69
N LEU A 133 -0.38 -8.74 -3.00
CA LEU A 133 -1.51 -8.39 -2.15
C LEU A 133 -2.55 -9.52 -2.22
N GLY A 134 -2.76 -10.26 -1.11
CA GLY A 134 -3.75 -11.33 -1.05
C GLY A 134 -5.19 -10.79 -1.09
N SER A 135 -6.16 -11.62 -1.51
CA SER A 135 -7.57 -11.22 -1.67
C SER A 135 -8.16 -10.59 -0.41
N GLN A 136 -7.97 -11.18 0.78
CA GLN A 136 -8.46 -10.57 2.02
C GLN A 136 -7.88 -9.16 2.27
N SER A 137 -6.63 -8.92 1.89
CA SER A 137 -6.03 -7.57 2.00
C SER A 137 -6.57 -6.61 0.95
N ALA A 138 -6.81 -7.10 -0.28
CA ALA A 138 -7.45 -6.33 -1.34
C ALA A 138 -8.86 -5.89 -0.93
N GLN A 139 -9.68 -6.83 -0.44
CA GLN A 139 -11.03 -6.57 0.06
C GLN A 139 -11.02 -5.53 1.19
N ARG A 140 -10.08 -5.63 2.14
CA ARG A 140 -9.92 -4.61 3.18
C ARG A 140 -9.56 -3.23 2.63
N LEU A 141 -8.75 -3.14 1.56
CA LEU A 141 -8.50 -1.85 0.90
C LEU A 141 -9.74 -1.35 0.15
N ILE A 142 -10.52 -2.24 -0.46
CA ILE A 142 -11.78 -1.85 -1.11
C ILE A 142 -12.70 -1.22 -0.07
N VAL A 143 -12.98 -1.92 1.04
CA VAL A 143 -13.87 -1.45 2.11
C VAL A 143 -13.34 -0.19 2.79
N ASN A 144 -12.07 -0.18 3.22
CA ASN A 144 -11.57 0.90 4.10
C ASN A 144 -10.96 2.09 3.35
N ALA A 145 -10.66 1.96 2.06
CA ALA A 145 -10.01 3.02 1.29
C ALA A 145 -10.77 3.39 0.02
N LEU A 146 -11.12 2.40 -0.83
CA LEU A 146 -11.73 2.71 -2.13
C LEU A 146 -13.20 3.12 -2.00
N VAL A 147 -13.99 2.44 -1.17
CA VAL A 147 -15.41 2.76 -0.94
C VAL A 147 -15.55 4.18 -0.37
N PRO A 148 -14.89 4.56 0.75
CA PRO A 148 -14.98 5.93 1.26
C PRO A 148 -14.49 6.98 0.26
N ALA A 149 -13.41 6.69 -0.48
CA ALA A 149 -12.87 7.61 -1.46
C ALA A 149 -13.81 7.81 -2.66
N ALA A 150 -14.37 6.73 -3.20
CA ALA A 150 -15.32 6.78 -4.32
C ALA A 150 -16.60 7.51 -3.89
N PHE A 151 -17.16 7.17 -2.72
CA PHE A 151 -18.37 7.80 -2.22
C PHE A 151 -18.20 9.31 -2.00
N GLU A 152 -17.11 9.72 -1.35
CA GLU A 152 -16.84 11.15 -1.12
C GLU A 152 -16.56 11.91 -2.42
N LEU A 153 -15.85 11.27 -3.37
CA LEU A 153 -15.60 11.85 -4.68
C LEU A 153 -16.91 12.02 -5.47
N GLY A 154 -17.79 11.02 -5.40
CA GLY A 154 -19.12 11.07 -6.03
C GLY A 154 -19.95 12.21 -5.45
N ARG A 155 -20.04 12.27 -4.12
CA ARG A 155 -20.79 13.31 -3.40
C ARG A 155 -20.29 14.72 -3.69
N SER A 156 -18.97 14.93 -3.61
CA SER A 156 -18.35 16.25 -3.85
C SER A 156 -18.46 16.74 -5.30
N GLN A 157 -18.67 15.83 -6.25
CA GLN A 157 -18.82 16.16 -7.69
C GLN A 157 -20.26 16.05 -8.21
N GLY A 158 -21.23 15.72 -7.34
CA GLY A 158 -22.62 15.50 -7.76
C GLY A 158 -22.79 14.28 -8.68
N ARG A 159 -21.92 13.28 -8.57
CA ARG A 159 -21.94 12.05 -9.39
C ARG A 159 -22.56 10.90 -8.59
N GLU A 160 -23.88 10.85 -8.52
CA GLU A 160 -24.63 9.82 -7.77
C GLU A 160 -24.25 8.40 -8.18
N ALA A 161 -24.07 8.14 -9.47
CA ALA A 161 -23.65 6.83 -9.97
C ALA A 161 -22.32 6.32 -9.36
N LEU A 162 -21.43 7.22 -8.93
CA LEU A 162 -20.19 6.84 -8.25
C LEU A 162 -20.43 6.50 -6.77
N CYS A 163 -21.38 7.17 -6.11
CA CYS A 163 -21.83 6.82 -4.77
C CYS A 163 -22.50 5.44 -4.76
N ASP A 164 -23.44 5.22 -5.68
CA ASP A 164 -24.16 3.95 -5.81
C ASP A 164 -23.21 2.80 -6.11
N ARG A 165 -22.20 3.03 -6.97
CA ARG A 165 -21.14 2.06 -7.23
C ARG A 165 -20.34 1.72 -5.99
N ALA A 166 -19.98 2.72 -5.18
CA ALA A 166 -19.25 2.49 -3.93
C ALA A 166 -20.08 1.63 -2.95
N LEU A 167 -21.38 1.86 -2.88
CA LEU A 167 -22.30 1.02 -2.09
C LEU A 167 -22.44 -0.39 -2.70
N GLY A 168 -22.56 -0.50 -4.03
CA GLY A 168 -22.63 -1.78 -4.75
C GLY A 168 -21.37 -2.63 -4.55
N TRP A 169 -20.20 -2.03 -4.40
CA TRP A 169 -19.00 -2.79 -4.02
C TRP A 169 -19.12 -3.42 -2.62
N LEU A 170 -19.74 -2.74 -1.65
CA LEU A 170 -19.96 -3.32 -0.32
C LEU A 170 -20.91 -4.52 -0.38
N GLU A 171 -21.95 -4.45 -1.21
CA GLU A 171 -22.92 -5.53 -1.40
C GLU A 171 -22.33 -6.76 -2.09
N GLN A 172 -21.37 -6.56 -3.00
CA GLN A 172 -20.68 -7.64 -3.72
C GLN A 172 -19.61 -8.35 -2.88
N LEU A 173 -19.06 -7.68 -1.86
CA LEU A 173 -18.00 -8.25 -1.05
C LEU A 173 -18.56 -9.27 -0.04
N PRO A 174 -17.83 -10.37 0.22
CA PRO A 174 -18.21 -11.25 1.32
C PRO A 174 -18.09 -10.50 2.65
N ALA A 175 -18.87 -10.95 3.64
CA ALA A 175 -18.73 -10.49 5.01
C ALA A 175 -17.26 -10.59 5.45
N GLU A 176 -16.77 -9.56 6.13
CA GLU A 176 -15.38 -9.55 6.59
C GLU A 176 -15.12 -10.76 7.49
N ARG A 177 -14.04 -11.49 7.23
CA ARG A 177 -13.56 -12.51 8.15
C ARG A 177 -12.56 -11.89 9.12
N ASN A 178 -12.99 -11.69 10.36
CA ASN A 178 -12.13 -11.27 11.46
C ASN A 178 -12.45 -12.09 12.72
N GLY A 179 -11.51 -12.11 13.68
CA GLY A 179 -11.62 -12.97 14.85
C GLY A 179 -12.82 -12.67 15.75
N GLU A 180 -13.36 -11.44 15.69
CA GLU A 180 -14.58 -11.10 16.43
C GLU A 180 -15.81 -11.69 15.74
N LEU A 181 -15.93 -11.58 14.41
CA LEU A 181 -17.03 -12.18 13.65
C LEU A 181 -16.99 -13.71 13.71
N GLU A 182 -15.79 -14.32 13.72
CA GLU A 182 -15.63 -15.76 13.94
C GLU A 182 -16.12 -16.17 15.35
N ARG A 183 -15.81 -15.37 16.39
CA ARG A 183 -16.33 -15.60 17.75
C ARG A 183 -17.84 -15.45 17.81
N TRP A 184 -18.41 -14.40 17.23
CA TRP A 184 -19.86 -14.23 17.16
C TRP A 184 -20.55 -15.40 16.45
N THR A 185 -20.01 -15.82 15.29
CA THR A 185 -20.54 -16.98 14.55
C THR A 185 -20.42 -18.27 15.38
N SER A 186 -19.37 -18.40 16.20
CA SER A 186 -19.21 -19.57 17.08
C SER A 186 -20.17 -19.61 18.27
N LEU A 187 -20.84 -18.50 18.58
CA LEU A 187 -21.77 -18.39 19.70
C LEU A 187 -23.24 -18.66 19.33
N GLY A 188 -23.56 -18.79 18.03
CA GLY A 188 -24.92 -19.06 17.51
C GLY A 188 -25.61 -17.81 17.01
#